data_AF-A0A1F0UDI8-F1
#
_entry.id   AF-A0A1F0UDI8-F1
#
_cell.length_a   1.000
_cell.length_b   1.000
_cell.length_c   1.000
_cell.angle_alpha   90.00
_cell.angle_beta   90.00
_cell.angle_gamma   90.00
#
_symmetry.space_group_name_H-M   'P 1'
#
loop_
_entity.id
_entity.type
_entity.pdbx_description
1 polymer ?
#
loop_
_entity_poly.entity_id
_entity_poly.type
_entity_poly.pdbx_seq_one_letter_code
_entity_poly.pdbx_strand_id
1 'polypeptide(L)'
;MTIAKELILKPKTGISEKESYFNVHFLNARNEVNEIERILGIELNREREVSQTGKLFTRYMLANAEQVERVASLYNQKLAAKQAKGKLLDEYPISPAQINQVIDAHFKQ
;
A
#
# COMPACT_ATOMS: atom_id res chain seq x y z
N MET A 1 -0.92 -6.95 -4.45
CA MET A 1 -1.29 -5.61 -5.00
C MET A 1 -2.24 -4.90 -4.06
N THR A 2 -3.01 -5.66 -3.28
CA THR A 2 -3.95 -5.12 -2.31
C THR A 2 -3.27 -4.25 -1.26
N ILE A 3 -2.06 -4.60 -0.81
CA ILE A 3 -1.31 -3.78 0.16
C ILE A 3 -0.82 -2.48 -0.47
N ALA A 4 -0.26 -2.54 -1.69
CA ALA A 4 0.14 -1.33 -2.40
C ALA A 4 -1.04 -0.35 -2.59
N LYS A 5 -2.21 -0.87 -2.98
CA LYS A 5 -3.44 -0.07 -3.12
C LYS A 5 -3.86 0.58 -1.81
N GLU A 6 -3.91 -0.19 -0.72
CA GLU A 6 -4.27 0.34 0.60
C GLU A 6 -3.27 1.40 1.10
N LEU A 7 -1.96 1.19 0.90
CA LEU A 7 -0.95 2.20 1.23
C LEU A 7 -1.16 3.49 0.44
N ILE A 8 -1.52 3.42 -0.84
CA ILE A 8 -1.80 4.62 -1.66
C ILE A 8 -3.05 5.32 -1.16
N LEU A 9 -4.14 4.60 -0.90
CA LEU A 9 -5.43 5.20 -0.51
C LEU A 9 -5.45 5.73 0.93
N LYS A 10 -4.60 5.18 1.80
CA LYS A 10 -4.53 5.52 3.23
C LYS A 10 -3.07 5.70 3.65
N PRO A 11 -2.35 6.71 3.13
CA PRO A 11 -0.90 6.78 3.27
C PRO A 11 -0.43 7.06 4.71
N LYS A 12 -1.21 7.82 5.49
CA LYS A 12 -0.91 8.17 6.89
C LYS A 12 -1.51 7.20 7.91
N THR A 13 -2.69 6.65 7.64
CA THR A 13 -3.28 5.59 8.49
C THR A 13 -2.62 4.24 8.23
N GLY A 14 -2.13 4.04 7.01
CA GLY A 14 -1.45 2.83 6.59
C GLY A 14 -2.36 1.60 6.58
N ILE A 15 -1.72 0.45 6.65
CA ILE A 15 -2.37 -0.84 6.84
C ILE A 15 -1.56 -1.68 7.83
N SER A 16 -2.24 -2.29 8.81
CA SER A 16 -1.59 -3.24 9.71
C SER A 16 -1.65 -4.67 9.21
N GLU A 17 -0.71 -5.51 9.67
CA GLU A 17 -0.72 -6.96 9.44
C GLU A 17 -1.99 -7.63 9.96
N LYS A 18 -2.61 -7.05 10.99
CA LYS A 18 -3.92 -7.48 11.49
C LYS A 18 -5.02 -7.15 10.49
N GLU A 19 -5.09 -5.89 10.04
CA GLU A 19 -6.09 -5.46 9.05
C GLU A 19 -5.93 -6.20 7.73
N SER A 20 -4.69 -6.46 7.29
CA SER A 20 -4.45 -7.24 6.09
C SER A 20 -5.02 -8.65 6.23
N TYR A 21 -4.84 -9.30 7.39
CA TYR A 21 -5.32 -10.64 7.64
C TYR A 21 -6.86 -10.70 7.74
N PHE A 22 -7.45 -9.82 8.55
CA PHE A 22 -8.87 -9.91 8.91
C PHE A 22 -9.80 -9.16 7.94
N ASN A 23 -9.38 -8.02 7.41
CA ASN A 23 -10.24 -7.15 6.60
C ASN A 23 -10.00 -7.32 5.10
N VAL A 24 -8.76 -7.67 4.73
CA VAL A 24 -8.31 -7.74 3.34
C VAL A 24 -8.00 -9.18 2.91
N HIS A 25 -8.16 -10.15 3.83
CA HIS A 25 -7.91 -11.59 3.64
C HIS A 25 -6.54 -11.89 2.99
N PHE A 26 -5.54 -11.07 3.30
CA PHE A 26 -4.21 -11.12 2.75
C PHE A 26 -3.19 -11.55 3.82
N LEU A 27 -2.74 -12.80 3.70
CA LEU A 27 -1.85 -13.47 4.65
C LEU A 27 -0.39 -12.97 4.60
N ASN A 28 0.00 -12.26 3.56
CA ASN A 28 1.40 -12.00 3.22
C ASN A 28 1.77 -10.51 3.19
N ALA A 29 1.12 -9.68 4.01
CA ALA A 29 1.31 -8.23 3.94
C ALA A 29 2.77 -7.79 4.10
N ARG A 30 3.47 -8.37 5.08
CA ARG A 30 4.90 -8.11 5.29
C ARG A 30 5.76 -8.42 4.06
N ASN A 31 5.46 -9.52 3.35
CA ASN A 31 6.20 -9.88 2.15
C ASN A 31 5.94 -8.89 1.01
N GLU A 32 4.71 -8.44 0.83
CA GLU A 32 4.38 -7.44 -0.18
C GLU A 32 5.03 -6.07 0.14
N VAL A 33 5.02 -5.66 1.41
CA VAL A 33 5.72 -4.46 1.89
C VAL A 33 7.23 -4.56 1.59
N ASN A 34 7.88 -5.65 2.01
CA ASN A 34 9.31 -5.85 1.76
C ASN A 34 9.64 -5.83 0.26
N GLU A 35 8.75 -6.39 -0.58
CA GLU A 35 8.93 -6.36 -2.03
C GLU A 35 8.83 -4.94 -2.59
N ILE A 36 7.85 -4.14 -2.12
CA ILE A 36 7.68 -2.74 -2.51
C ILE A 36 8.93 -1.92 -2.13
N GLU A 37 9.38 -2.02 -0.88
CA GLU A 37 10.57 -1.33 -0.38
C GLU A 37 11.81 -1.70 -1.20
N ARG A 38 12.01 -2.99 -1.48
CA ARG A 38 13.14 -3.48 -2.27
C ARG A 38 13.11 -2.99 -3.73
N ILE A 39 11.94 -3.01 -4.38
CA ILE A 39 11.81 -2.59 -5.78
C ILE A 39 12.03 -1.09 -5.91
N LEU A 40 11.49 -0.29 -4.98
CA LEU A 40 11.50 1.16 -5.05
C LEU A 40 12.71 1.80 -4.36
N GLY A 41 13.49 1.03 -3.60
CA GLY A 41 14.59 1.55 -2.80
C GLY A 41 14.12 2.56 -1.75
N ILE A 42 12.95 2.32 -1.15
CA ILE A 42 12.36 3.18 -0.12
C ILE A 42 12.23 2.44 1.20
N GLU A 43 12.10 3.19 2.29
CA GLU A 43 11.71 2.66 3.59
C GLU A 43 10.36 3.24 4.02
N LEU A 44 9.44 2.35 4.39
CA LEU A 44 8.12 2.69 4.91
C LEU A 44 8.19 2.94 6.42
N ASN A 45 7.34 3.83 6.90
CA ASN A 45 7.18 4.04 8.33
C ASN A 45 6.51 2.81 8.95
N ARG A 46 7.03 2.37 10.10
CA ARG A 46 6.54 1.19 10.82
C ARG A 46 6.14 1.56 12.25
N GLU A 47 4.93 1.17 12.64
CA GLU A 47 4.43 1.34 14.01
C GLU A 47 4.01 -0.02 14.57
N ARG A 48 4.29 -0.26 15.87
CA ARG A 48 3.89 -1.48 16.55
C ARG A 48 2.50 -1.29 17.16
N GLU A 49 1.58 -2.18 16.79
CA GLU A 49 0.23 -2.25 17.33
C GLU A 49 0.07 -3.50 18.20
N VAL A 50 -0.46 -3.35 19.42
CA VAL A 50 -0.77 -4.48 20.31
C VAL A 50 -2.26 -4.77 20.19
N SER A 51 -2.63 -6.02 19.88
CA SER A 51 -4.04 -6.42 19.84
C SER A 51 -4.63 -6.56 21.25
N GLN A 52 -5.96 -6.62 21.33
CA GLN A 52 -6.70 -6.94 22.56
C GLN A 52 -6.27 -8.27 23.20
N THR A 53 -5.73 -9.21 22.40
CA THR A 53 -5.21 -10.51 22.84
C THR A 53 -3.71 -10.50 23.12
N GLY A 54 -3.08 -9.32 23.17
CA GLY A 54 -1.64 -9.16 23.46
C GLY A 54 -0.70 -9.48 22.30
N LYS A 55 -1.21 -9.75 21.09
CA LYS A 55 -0.37 -10.04 19.92
C LYS A 55 0.16 -8.75 19.31
N LEU A 56 1.43 -8.76 18.93
CA LEU A 56 2.07 -7.64 18.25
C LEU A 56 1.89 -7.74 16.74
N PHE A 57 1.42 -6.65 16.15
CA PHE A 57 1.29 -6.46 14.71
C PHE A 57 2.08 -5.22 14.29
N THR A 58 2.47 -5.17 13.02
CA THR A 58 3.13 -4.00 12.44
C THR A 58 2.17 -3.26 11.52
N ARG A 59 2.12 -1.94 11.64
CA ARG A 59 1.43 -1.02 10.74
C ARG A 59 2.44 -0.35 9.83
N TYR A 60 2.15 -0.36 8.53
CA TYR A 60 3.01 0.20 7.49
C TYR A 60 2.36 1.45 6.90
N MET A 61 3.12 2.53 6.80
CA MET A 61 2.65 3.84 6.32
C MET A 61 3.65 4.45 5.34
N LEU A 62 3.16 5.29 4.43
CA LEU A 62 4.01 6.05 3.52
C LEU A 62 4.55 7.30 4.23
N ALA A 63 5.86 7.56 4.07
CA ALA A 63 6.53 8.63 4.78
C ALA A 63 6.17 10.02 4.23
N ASN A 64 6.02 10.14 2.91
CA ASN A 64 5.84 11.41 2.20
C ASN A 64 5.07 11.24 0.88
N ALA A 65 4.76 12.37 0.24
CA ALA A 65 4.04 12.41 -1.04
C ALA A 65 4.77 11.65 -2.16
N GLU A 66 6.11 11.76 -2.23
CA GLU A 66 6.92 11.08 -3.24
C GLU A 66 6.75 9.55 -3.17
N GLN A 67 6.68 8.98 -1.97
CA GLN A 67 6.43 7.56 -1.81
C GLN A 67 5.02 7.16 -2.31
N VAL A 68 4.01 8.02 -2.18
CA VAL A 68 2.66 7.79 -2.76
C VAL A 68 2.75 7.63 -4.27
N GLU A 69 3.43 8.58 -4.94
CA GLU A 69 3.58 8.56 -6.40
C GLU A 69 4.34 7.31 -6.87
N ARG A 70 5.46 6.99 -6.21
CA ARG A 70 6.29 5.83 -6.57
C ARG A 70 5.54 4.51 -6.39
N VAL A 71 4.82 4.33 -5.29
CA VAL A 71 4.03 3.13 -5.03
C VAL A 71 2.85 3.02 -5.99
N ALA A 72 2.19 4.13 -6.33
CA ALA A 72 1.12 4.15 -7.33
C ALA A 72 1.60 3.81 -8.74
N SER A 73 2.77 4.31 -9.14
CA SER A 73 3.42 3.94 -10.40
C SER A 73 3.70 2.43 -10.45
N LEU A 74 4.29 1.87 -9.39
CA LEU A 74 4.54 0.42 -9.30
C LEU A 74 3.25 -0.40 -9.35
N TYR A 75 2.21 0.03 -8.63
CA TYR A 75 0.89 -0.62 -8.65
C TYR A 75 0.34 -0.65 -10.08
N ASN A 76 0.28 0.50 -10.77
CA ASN A 76 -0.25 0.60 -12.12
C ASN A 76 0.56 -0.23 -13.13
N GLN A 77 1.90 -0.25 -13.02
CA GLN A 77 2.76 -1.09 -13.87
C GLN A 77 2.49 -2.58 -13.65
N LYS A 78 2.38 -3.02 -12.39
CA LYS A 78 2.03 -4.42 -12.07
C LYS A 78 0.63 -4.78 -12.55
N LEU A 79 -0.33 -3.85 -12.50
CA LEU A 79 -1.69 -4.07 -12.99
C LEU A 79 -1.68 -4.28 -14.51
N ALA A 80 -1.05 -3.36 -15.25
CA ALA A 80 -0.93 -3.43 -16.69
C ALA A 80 -0.25 -4.73 -17.15
N ALA A 81 0.83 -5.14 -16.48
CA ALA A 81 1.53 -6.38 -16.78
C ALA A 81 0.69 -7.64 -16.54
N LYS A 82 -0.24 -7.62 -15.58
CA LYS A 82 -1.17 -8.74 -15.34
C LYS A 82 -2.31 -8.76 -16.36
N GLN A 83 -2.86 -7.59 -16.70
CA GLN A 83 -3.91 -7.46 -17.71
C GLN A 83 -3.40 -7.88 -19.09
N ALA A 84 -2.17 -7.49 -19.45
CA ALA A 84 -1.51 -7.93 -20.69
C ALA A 84 -1.32 -9.45 -20.77
N LYS A 85 -1.24 -10.14 -19.62
CA LYS A 85 -1.19 -11.61 -19.52
C LYS A 85 -2.58 -12.27 -19.54
N GLY A 86 -3.63 -11.52 -19.86
CA GLY A 86 -5.00 -12.03 -19.96
C GLY A 86 -5.67 -12.33 -18.61
N LYS A 87 -5.12 -11.84 -17.49
CA LYS A 87 -5.81 -11.97 -16.20
C LYS A 87 -6.97 -10.98 -16.15
N LEU A 88 -8.19 -11.50 -16.08
CA LEU A 88 -9.38 -10.74 -15.67
C LEU A 88 -9.20 -10.31 -14.22
N LEU A 89 -8.98 -9.01 -14.03
CA LEU A 89 -8.88 -8.38 -12.72
C LEU A 89 -9.97 -7.32 -12.65
N ASP A 90 -10.77 -7.35 -11.59
CA ASP A 90 -11.68 -6.25 -11.24
C ASP A 90 -10.90 -5.14 -10.50
N GLU A 91 -9.81 -4.70 -11.12
CA GLU A 91 -8.92 -3.66 -10.61
C GLU A 91 -8.59 -2.67 -11.73
N TYR A 92 -8.62 -1.38 -11.40
CA TYR A 92 -8.37 -0.28 -12.32
C TYR A 92 -7.12 0.50 -11.91
N PRO A 93 -6.36 1.05 -12.87
CA PRO A 93 -5.24 1.92 -12.57
C PRO A 93 -5.68 3.11 -11.72
N ILE A 94 -4.86 3.50 -10.75
CA ILE A 94 -5.09 4.70 -9.96
C ILE A 94 -4.65 5.90 -10.80
N SER A 95 -5.59 6.82 -11.04
CA SER A 95 -5.35 7.98 -11.89
C SER A 95 -4.44 9.03 -11.21
N PRO A 96 -3.71 9.86 -11.98
CA PRO A 96 -2.95 10.98 -11.42
C PRO A 96 -3.79 11.94 -10.56
N ALA A 97 -5.05 12.18 -10.95
CA ALA A 97 -5.97 13.03 -10.18
C ALA A 97 -6.24 12.45 -8.78
N GLN A 98 -6.47 11.14 -8.69
CA GLN A 98 -6.65 10.45 -7.40
C GLN A 98 -5.38 10.49 -6.55
N ILE A 99 -4.20 10.28 -7.16
CA ILE A 99 -2.91 10.37 -6.47
C ILE A 99 -2.73 11.76 -5.87
N ASN A 100 -2.97 12.82 -6.65
CA ASN A 100 -2.87 14.19 -6.18
C ASN A 100 -3.87 14.50 -5.07
N GLN A 101 -5.12 14.03 -5.19
CA GLN A 101 -6.12 14.20 -4.14
C GLN A 101 -5.66 13.58 -2.81
N VAL A 102 -5.09 12.37 -2.84
CA VAL A 102 -4.53 11.72 -1.64
C VAL A 102 -3.38 12.53 -1.08
N ILE A 103 -2.44 12.97 -1.93
CA ILE A 103 -1.28 13.76 -1.51
C ILE A 103 -1.73 15.06 -0.83
N ASP A 104 -2.65 15.77 -1.45
CA ASP A 104 -3.19 17.02 -0.94
C ASP A 104 -3.91 16.82 0.40
N ALA A 105 -4.66 15.72 0.56
CA ALA A 105 -5.39 15.42 1.79
C ALA A 105 -4.49 15.01 2.98
N HIS A 106 -3.29 14.48 2.73
CA HIS A 106 -2.47 13.83 3.76
C HIS A 106 -1.07 14.41 3.96
N PHE A 107 -0.56 15.19 3.00
CA PHE A 107 0.83 15.66 2.99
C PHE A 107 1.01 17.14 2.64
N LYS A 108 0.00 17.83 2.10
CA LYS A 108 0.02 19.30 2.02
C LYS A 108 -0.66 19.89 3.26
N GLN A 109 0.10 20.63 4.06
CA GLN A 109 -0.38 21.54 5.10
C GLN A 109 0.02 22.95 4.70
#